data_AF-A0AAW5SJV0-F1
#
_entry.id   AF-A0AAW5SJV0-F1
#
_cell.length_a   1.000
_cell.length_b   1.000
_cell.length_c   1.000
_cell.angle_alpha   90.00
_cell.angle_beta   90.00
_cell.angle_gamma   90.00
#
_symmetry.space_group_name_H-M   'P 1'
#
loop_
_entity.id
_entity.type
_entity.pdbx_description
1 polymer ?
#
loop_
_entity_poly.entity_id
_entity_poly.type
_entity_poly.pdbx_seq_one_letter_code
_entity_poly.pdbx_strand_id
1 'polypeptide(L)'
;MVSLIIHLVLGFATLAVIVKANPAIFARYPSGPRVTKLELFYYVAGVASVILGYYFNNQFVAEYAPAGGLHNFVWGPGSWSEFIALGYDNPAASSASQDYTIMSLLLFPAWLLVDGRRRDVKHAWLYLGFILFASSAFAWAFYLATIERQHRHQSIAAQVTSPA
;
A
#
# COMPACT_ATOMS: atom_id res chain seq x y z
N MET A 1 -0.18 20.59 -4.18
CA MET A 1 -1.01 20.47 -2.96
C MET A 1 -2.33 19.76 -3.20
N VAL A 2 -3.18 20.22 -4.13
CA VAL A 2 -4.49 19.57 -4.42
C VAL A 2 -4.34 18.10 -4.79
N SER A 3 -3.39 17.74 -5.65
CA SER A 3 -3.11 16.35 -6.04
C SER A 3 -2.80 15.47 -4.82
N LEU A 4 -1.93 15.92 -3.90
CA LEU A 4 -1.56 15.16 -2.70
C LEU A 4 -2.75 14.91 -1.76
N ILE A 5 -3.66 15.89 -1.65
CA ILE A 5 -4.91 15.72 -0.89
C ILE A 5 -5.81 14.68 -1.56
N ILE A 6 -5.95 14.74 -2.89
CA ILE A 6 -6.74 13.74 -3.65
C ILE A 6 -6.19 12.33 -3.42
N HIS A 7 -4.86 12.14 -3.51
CA HIS A 7 -4.24 10.84 -3.28
C HIS A 7 -4.48 10.35 -1.85
N LEU A 8 -4.36 11.23 -0.85
CA LEU A 8 -4.65 10.89 0.55
C LEU A 8 -6.11 10.42 0.74
N VAL A 9 -7.06 11.16 0.18
CA VAL A 9 -8.50 10.82 0.25
C VAL A 9 -8.77 9.49 -0.46
N LEU A 10 -8.21 9.29 -1.67
CA LEU A 10 -8.34 8.04 -2.40
C LEU A 10 -7.72 6.87 -1.63
N GLY A 11 -6.58 7.07 -0.96
CA GLY A 11 -5.97 6.08 -0.08
C GLY A 11 -6.90 5.64 1.04
N PHE A 12 -7.48 6.58 1.78
CA PHE A 12 -8.46 6.25 2.83
C PHE A 12 -9.73 5.59 2.28
N ALA A 13 -10.22 6.03 1.12
CA ALA A 13 -11.38 5.43 0.47
C ALA A 13 -11.09 3.97 0.06
N THR A 14 -9.95 3.70 -0.56
CA THR A 14 -9.52 2.33 -0.93
C THR A 14 -9.38 1.44 0.30
N LEU A 15 -8.80 1.95 1.39
CA LEU A 15 -8.73 1.24 2.68
C LEU A 15 -10.11 0.85 3.20
N ALA A 16 -11.04 1.80 3.23
CA ALA A 16 -12.40 1.56 3.69
C ALA A 16 -13.13 0.51 2.83
N VAL A 17 -12.96 0.57 1.49
CA VAL A 17 -13.56 -0.39 0.57
C VAL A 17 -13.00 -1.80 0.81
N ILE A 18 -11.69 -1.94 0.99
CA ILE A 18 -11.06 -3.24 1.25
C ILE A 18 -11.58 -3.85 2.55
N VAL A 19 -11.62 -3.06 3.63
CA VAL A 19 -12.10 -3.52 4.94
C VAL A 19 -13.58 -3.94 4.85
N LYS A 20 -14.41 -3.11 4.20
CA LYS A 20 -15.84 -3.38 4.02
C LYS A 20 -16.10 -4.60 3.14
N ALA A 21 -15.27 -4.85 2.12
CA ALA A 21 -15.40 -6.00 1.24
C ALA A 21 -15.00 -7.32 1.92
N ASN A 22 -14.19 -7.28 2.98
CA ASN A 22 -13.59 -8.43 3.64
C ASN A 22 -13.94 -8.52 5.13
N PRO A 23 -15.22 -8.49 5.52
CA PRO A 23 -15.61 -8.37 6.94
C PRO A 23 -15.15 -9.55 7.79
N ALA A 24 -15.07 -10.77 7.23
CA ALA A 24 -14.57 -11.94 7.95
C ALA A 24 -13.08 -11.80 8.34
N ILE A 25 -12.24 -11.32 7.43
CA ILE A 25 -10.80 -11.09 7.70
C ILE A 25 -10.62 -10.00 8.76
N PHE A 26 -11.39 -8.92 8.67
CA PHE A 26 -11.29 -7.78 9.58
C PHE A 26 -12.16 -7.90 10.84
N ALA A 27 -12.86 -9.02 11.02
CA ALA A 27 -13.58 -9.31 12.25
C ALA A 27 -12.61 -9.49 13.43
N ARG A 28 -13.10 -9.27 14.65
CA ARG A 28 -12.35 -9.58 15.87
C ARG A 28 -12.09 -11.09 15.93
N TYR A 29 -10.91 -11.47 16.39
CA TYR A 29 -10.64 -12.87 16.68
C TYR A 29 -11.53 -13.37 17.84
N PRO A 30 -11.97 -14.63 17.83
CA PRO A 30 -12.75 -15.22 18.92
C PRO A 30 -12.00 -15.23 20.26
N SER A 31 -10.67 -15.29 20.23
CA SER A 31 -9.81 -15.33 21.42
C SER A 31 -8.44 -14.68 21.18
N GLY A 32 -7.76 -14.31 22.26
CA GLY A 32 -6.43 -13.69 22.23
C GLY A 32 -6.42 -12.20 21.85
N PRO A 33 -5.23 -11.63 21.58
CA PRO A 33 -5.09 -10.20 21.28
C PRO A 33 -5.74 -9.83 19.95
N ARG A 34 -6.37 -8.64 19.90
CA ARG A 34 -7.06 -8.09 18.72
C ARG A 34 -6.15 -7.89 17.50
N VAL A 35 -4.87 -7.67 17.76
CA VAL A 35 -3.80 -7.43 16.77
C VAL A 35 -2.58 -8.23 17.24
N THR A 36 -2.01 -9.10 16.41
CA THR A 36 -0.74 -9.78 16.73
C THR A 36 0.44 -8.80 16.68
N LYS A 37 1.59 -9.20 17.25
CA LYS A 37 2.83 -8.42 17.12
C LYS A 37 3.24 -8.23 15.65
N LEU A 38 3.02 -9.24 14.80
CA LEU A 38 3.35 -9.19 13.39
C LEU A 38 2.40 -8.26 12.61
N GLU A 39 1.09 -8.34 12.87
CA GLU A 39 0.11 -7.38 12.34
C GLU A 39 0.48 -5.94 12.73
N LEU A 40 0.84 -5.71 14.00
CA LEU A 40 1.23 -4.40 14.50
C LEU A 40 2.48 -3.89 13.77
N PHE A 41 3.49 -4.75 13.58
CA PHE A 41 4.69 -4.39 12.82
C PHE A 41 4.34 -3.93 11.40
N TYR A 42 3.50 -4.68 10.68
CA TYR A 42 3.08 -4.30 9.33
C TYR A 42 2.29 -2.98 9.33
N TYR A 43 1.35 -2.78 10.25
CA TYR A 43 0.62 -1.52 10.33
C TYR A 43 1.54 -0.33 10.63
N VAL A 44 2.47 -0.47 11.57
CA VAL A 44 3.42 0.59 11.92
C VAL A 44 4.35 0.91 10.75
N ALA A 45 4.96 -0.11 10.13
CA ALA A 45 5.84 0.06 8.97
C ALA A 45 5.09 0.70 7.79
N GLY A 46 3.86 0.25 7.53
CA GLY A 46 2.99 0.83 6.52
C GLY A 46 2.71 2.31 6.79
N VAL A 47 2.22 2.66 7.98
CA VAL A 47 1.89 4.05 8.33
C VAL A 47 3.14 4.95 8.26
N ALA A 48 4.28 4.47 8.76
CA ALA A 48 5.55 5.19 8.67
C ALA A 48 5.92 5.49 7.21
N SER A 49 5.74 4.50 6.31
CA SER A 49 6.03 4.68 4.88
C SER A 49 5.14 5.75 4.22
N VAL A 50 3.86 5.86 4.61
CA VAL A 50 2.96 6.89 4.10
C VAL A 50 3.37 8.26 4.61
N ILE A 51 3.70 8.39 5.90
CA ILE A 51 4.13 9.67 6.49
C ILE A 51 5.41 10.18 5.81
N LEU A 52 6.42 9.31 5.69
CA LEU A 52 7.69 9.66 5.04
C LEU A 52 7.49 9.97 3.56
N GLY A 53 6.75 9.13 2.83
CA GLY A 53 6.45 9.37 1.42
C GLY A 53 5.71 10.69 1.20
N TYR A 54 4.72 10.99 2.05
CA TYR A 54 3.99 12.25 1.96
C TYR A 54 4.89 13.46 2.23
N TYR A 55 5.78 13.38 3.21
CA TYR A 55 6.76 14.43 3.47
C TYR A 55 7.64 14.71 2.23
N PHE A 56 8.27 13.68 1.66
CA PHE A 56 9.14 13.85 0.48
C PHE A 56 8.37 14.29 -0.76
N ASN A 57 7.13 13.82 -0.95
CA ASN A 57 6.28 14.29 -2.05
C ASN A 57 5.92 15.78 -1.90
N ASN A 58 5.78 16.30 -0.68
CA ASN A 58 5.60 17.73 -0.46
C ASN A 58 6.87 18.52 -0.78
N GLN A 59 8.05 18.01 -0.39
CA GLN A 59 9.33 18.65 -0.76
C GLN A 59 9.49 18.70 -2.28
N PHE A 60 9.23 17.59 -2.98
CA PHE A 60 9.25 17.52 -4.44
C PHE A 60 8.31 18.57 -5.06
N VAL A 61 7.06 18.65 -4.62
CA VAL A 61 6.13 19.65 -5.17
C VAL A 61 6.57 21.08 -4.83
N ALA A 62 7.14 21.32 -3.65
CA ALA A 62 7.61 22.65 -3.26
C ALA A 62 8.82 23.11 -4.09
N GLU A 63 9.69 22.18 -4.48
CA GLU A 63 10.93 22.46 -5.21
C GLU A 63 10.70 22.55 -6.73
N TYR A 64 9.89 21.64 -7.30
CA TYR A 64 9.80 21.47 -8.75
C TYR A 64 8.53 22.07 -9.37
N ALA A 65 7.48 22.35 -8.59
CA ALA A 65 6.25 22.89 -9.17
C ALA A 65 6.39 24.39 -9.53
N PRO A 66 5.82 24.83 -10.67
CA PRO A 66 5.80 26.23 -11.03
C PRO A 66 5.10 27.12 -9.99
N ALA A 67 5.60 28.34 -9.82
CA ALA A 67 4.95 29.36 -9.01
C ALA A 67 3.59 29.76 -9.63
N GLY A 68 2.56 29.97 -8.78
CA GLY A 68 1.24 30.47 -9.21
C GLY A 68 0.09 29.46 -9.20
N GLY A 69 0.36 28.18 -8.94
CA GLY A 69 -0.67 27.15 -8.81
C GLY A 69 -1.11 26.49 -10.13
N LEU A 70 -1.92 25.43 -9.99
CA LEU A 70 -2.42 24.49 -11.03
C LEU A 70 -1.45 24.23 -12.19
N HIS A 71 -0.52 23.30 -11.98
CA HIS A 71 0.29 22.69 -13.03
C HIS A 71 -0.23 21.30 -13.41
N ASN A 72 0.18 20.81 -14.58
CA ASN A 72 -0.18 19.47 -15.00
C ASN A 72 0.52 18.43 -14.11
N PHE A 73 -0.26 17.57 -13.44
CA PHE A 73 0.30 16.59 -12.51
C PHE A 73 0.90 15.35 -13.20
N VAL A 74 0.65 15.16 -14.50
CA VAL A 74 1.12 14.01 -15.28
C VAL A 74 2.43 14.33 -16.00
N TRP A 75 2.58 15.53 -16.58
CA TRP A 75 3.79 15.95 -17.31
C TRP A 75 4.23 17.39 -17.01
N GLY A 76 5.52 17.67 -17.27
CA GLY A 76 6.14 18.99 -17.03
C GLY A 76 6.71 19.16 -15.61
N PRO A 77 7.05 20.39 -15.19
CA PRO A 77 7.65 20.63 -13.87
C PRO A 77 6.68 20.32 -12.71
N GLY A 78 7.19 19.69 -11.66
CA GLY A 78 6.45 19.24 -10.48
C GLY A 78 5.46 18.12 -10.76
N SER A 79 5.61 17.41 -11.88
CA SER A 79 4.68 16.36 -12.33
C SER A 79 5.17 14.95 -12.03
N TRP A 80 4.29 13.97 -12.22
CA TRP A 80 4.63 12.55 -12.10
C TRP A 80 5.73 12.11 -13.08
N SER A 81 5.73 12.59 -14.33
CA SER A 81 6.79 12.21 -15.27
C SER A 81 8.16 12.72 -14.84
N GLU A 82 8.22 13.94 -14.27
CA GLU A 82 9.48 14.49 -13.75
C GLU A 82 9.93 13.77 -12.47
N PHE A 83 9.00 13.44 -11.57
CA PHE A 83 9.30 12.61 -10.39
C PHE A 83 9.96 11.28 -10.77
N ILE A 84 9.43 10.60 -11.79
CA ILE A 84 10.02 9.36 -12.30
C ILE A 84 11.39 9.63 -12.93
N ALA A 85 11.53 10.67 -13.75
CA ALA A 85 12.81 11.01 -14.38
C ALA A 85 13.92 11.25 -13.35
N LEU A 86 13.62 11.98 -12.26
CA LEU A 86 14.55 12.20 -11.16
C LEU A 86 14.97 10.91 -10.45
N GLY A 87 14.07 9.92 -10.37
CA GLY A 87 14.39 8.58 -9.89
C GLY A 87 15.43 7.84 -10.73
N TYR A 88 15.68 8.28 -11.96
CA TYR A 88 16.64 7.68 -12.90
C TYR A 88 17.80 8.62 -13.29
N ASP A 89 17.99 9.72 -12.55
CA ASP A 89 18.94 10.79 -12.90
C ASP A 89 20.42 10.35 -12.82
N ASN A 90 20.73 9.36 -11.99
CA ASN A 90 22.09 8.83 -11.86
C ASN A 90 22.08 7.31 -11.56
N PRO A 91 23.22 6.61 -11.66
CA PRO A 91 23.27 5.15 -11.47
C PRO A 91 22.76 4.67 -10.10
N ALA A 92 23.02 5.41 -9.02
CA ALA A 92 22.58 5.00 -7.69
C ALA A 92 21.06 5.13 -7.53
N ALA A 93 20.49 6.27 -7.96
CA ALA A 93 19.05 6.47 -7.99
C ALA A 93 18.37 5.45 -8.92
N SER A 94 18.93 5.24 -10.12
CA SER A 94 18.44 4.27 -11.09
C SER A 94 18.39 2.85 -10.53
N SER A 95 19.41 2.43 -9.78
CA SER A 95 19.45 1.11 -9.15
C SER A 95 18.27 0.92 -8.19
N ALA A 96 18.00 1.91 -7.31
CA ALA A 96 16.88 1.83 -6.37
C ALA A 96 15.52 1.91 -7.08
N SER A 97 15.38 2.79 -8.07
CA SER A 97 14.14 2.99 -8.82
C SER A 97 13.78 1.80 -9.70
N GLN A 98 14.77 1.12 -10.26
CA GLN A 98 14.57 -0.11 -11.03
C GLN A 98 14.03 -1.25 -10.16
N ASP A 99 14.61 -1.48 -8.98
CA ASP A 99 14.07 -2.45 -8.02
C ASP A 99 12.64 -2.10 -7.61
N TYR A 100 12.40 -0.84 -7.24
CA TYR A 100 11.07 -0.35 -6.90
C TYR A 100 10.05 -0.62 -8.01
N THR A 101 10.43 -0.36 -9.26
CA THR A 101 9.57 -0.55 -10.44
C THR A 101 9.25 -2.02 -10.65
N ILE A 102 10.25 -2.90 -10.62
CA ILE A 102 10.05 -4.35 -10.78
C ILE A 102 9.19 -4.90 -9.65
N MET A 103 9.50 -4.55 -8.40
CA MET A 103 8.76 -5.02 -7.25
C MET A 103 7.30 -4.54 -7.26
N SER A 104 7.06 -3.26 -7.57
CA SER A 104 5.73 -2.66 -7.43
C SER A 104 4.83 -2.91 -8.63
N LEU A 105 5.38 -2.93 -9.86
CA LEU A 105 4.58 -3.00 -11.08
C LEU A 105 4.54 -4.40 -11.71
N LEU A 106 5.49 -5.28 -11.39
CA LEU A 106 5.54 -6.63 -11.95
C LEU A 106 5.31 -7.70 -10.89
N LEU A 107 6.17 -7.75 -9.87
CA LEU A 107 6.16 -8.85 -8.90
C LEU A 107 4.96 -8.77 -7.95
N PHE A 108 4.72 -7.60 -7.33
CA PHE A 108 3.61 -7.43 -6.40
C PHE A 108 2.25 -7.70 -7.06
N PRO A 109 1.92 -7.16 -8.24
CA PRO A 109 0.63 -7.44 -8.87
C PRO A 109 0.44 -8.91 -9.22
N ALA A 110 1.46 -9.56 -9.80
CA ALA A 110 1.39 -10.98 -10.12
C ALA A 110 1.18 -11.83 -8.86
N TRP A 111 1.98 -11.58 -7.82
CA TRP A 111 1.90 -12.30 -6.56
C TRP A 111 0.57 -12.04 -5.82
N LEU A 112 0.18 -10.79 -5.66
CA LEU A 112 -1.04 -10.34 -4.99
C LEU A 112 -2.30 -10.97 -5.58
N LEU A 113 -2.42 -10.98 -6.91
CA LEU A 113 -3.61 -11.50 -7.58
C LEU A 113 -3.72 -13.02 -7.42
N VAL A 114 -2.60 -13.74 -7.53
CA VAL A 114 -2.56 -15.19 -7.35
C VAL A 114 -2.80 -15.58 -5.90
N ASP A 115 -2.08 -14.96 -4.97
CA ASP A 115 -2.18 -15.24 -3.53
C ASP A 115 -3.55 -14.83 -2.98
N GLY A 116 -4.06 -13.65 -3.36
CA GLY A 116 -5.35 -13.15 -2.91
C GLY A 116 -6.49 -14.07 -3.34
N ARG A 117 -6.42 -14.61 -4.57
CA ARG A 117 -7.36 -15.63 -5.05
C ARG A 117 -7.24 -16.94 -4.25
N ARG A 118 -6.03 -17.39 -3.93
CA ARG A 118 -5.79 -18.63 -3.16
C ARG A 118 -6.28 -18.54 -1.72
N ARG A 119 -6.38 -17.33 -1.16
CA ARG A 119 -6.75 -17.07 0.24
C ARG A 119 -8.16 -16.51 0.42
N ASP A 120 -8.94 -16.45 -0.65
CA ASP A 120 -10.30 -15.86 -0.67
C ASP A 120 -10.35 -14.39 -0.21
N VAL A 121 -9.29 -13.61 -0.50
CA VAL A 121 -9.27 -12.17 -0.29
C VAL A 121 -10.07 -11.49 -1.40
N LYS A 122 -11.24 -10.96 -1.06
CA LYS A 122 -12.13 -10.30 -2.02
C LYS A 122 -11.51 -9.01 -2.51
N HIS A 123 -11.53 -8.83 -3.84
CA HIS A 123 -11.00 -7.64 -4.51
C HIS A 123 -9.52 -7.35 -4.16
N ALA A 124 -8.67 -8.37 -4.10
CA ALA A 124 -7.24 -8.23 -3.82
C ALA A 124 -6.54 -7.21 -4.76
N TRP A 125 -7.04 -7.01 -5.98
CA TRP A 125 -6.52 -5.97 -6.88
C TRP A 125 -6.60 -4.54 -6.32
N LEU A 126 -7.48 -4.26 -5.34
CA LEU A 126 -7.57 -2.94 -4.72
C LEU A 126 -6.29 -2.54 -3.97
N TYR A 127 -5.47 -3.50 -3.52
CA TYR A 127 -4.20 -3.20 -2.89
C TYR A 127 -3.21 -2.54 -3.86
N LEU A 128 -3.37 -2.76 -5.18
CA LEU A 128 -2.61 -2.04 -6.21
C LEU A 128 -2.89 -0.54 -6.20
N GLY A 129 -4.10 -0.14 -5.79
CA GLY A 129 -4.46 1.26 -5.63
C GLY A 129 -3.54 1.98 -4.64
N PHE A 130 -3.04 1.30 -3.61
CA PHE A 130 -2.13 1.92 -2.64
C PHE A 130 -0.75 2.24 -3.18
N ILE A 131 -0.28 1.53 -4.21
CA ILE A 131 0.98 1.88 -4.89
C ILE A 131 0.87 3.30 -5.45
N LEU A 132 -0.31 3.65 -5.98
CA LEU A 132 -0.56 4.96 -6.55
C LEU A 132 -0.94 6.00 -5.47
N PHE A 133 -1.85 5.67 -4.57
CA PHE A 133 -2.48 6.65 -3.67
C PHE A 133 -1.72 6.92 -2.38
N ALA A 134 -0.87 5.99 -1.93
CA ALA A 134 -0.25 6.06 -0.61
C ALA A 134 1.26 5.83 -0.69
N SER A 135 1.65 4.57 -0.90
CA SER A 135 3.04 4.12 -0.98
C SER A 135 3.04 2.64 -1.37
N SER A 136 4.00 2.22 -2.19
CA SER A 136 4.21 0.79 -2.48
C SER A 136 4.46 -0.01 -1.19
N ALA A 137 5.25 0.54 -0.26
CA ALA A 137 5.51 -0.13 1.01
C ALA A 137 4.23 -0.31 1.85
N PHE A 138 3.31 0.66 1.83
CA PHE A 138 2.00 0.52 2.48
C PHE A 138 1.14 -0.55 1.80
N ALA A 139 1.16 -0.64 0.47
CA ALA A 139 0.44 -1.68 -0.27
C ALA A 139 0.87 -3.09 0.17
N TRP A 140 2.18 -3.33 0.23
CA TRP A 140 2.76 -4.56 0.76
C TRP A 140 2.37 -4.80 2.21
N ALA A 141 2.63 -3.83 3.08
CA ALA A 141 2.39 -3.97 4.51
C ALA A 141 0.92 -4.26 4.84
N PHE A 142 0.00 -3.56 4.19
CA PHE A 142 -1.43 -3.76 4.44
C PHE A 142 -1.92 -5.11 3.90
N TYR A 143 -1.40 -5.56 2.76
CA TYR A 143 -1.72 -6.90 2.26
C TYR A 143 -1.14 -8.00 3.16
N LEU A 144 0.10 -7.84 3.62
CA LEU A 144 0.75 -8.76 4.57
C LEU A 144 -0.03 -8.86 5.89
N ALA A 145 -0.50 -7.73 6.43
CA ALA A 145 -1.38 -7.73 7.60
C ALA A 145 -2.70 -8.46 7.32
N THR A 146 -3.27 -8.30 6.12
CA THR A 146 -4.53 -8.95 5.73
C THR A 146 -4.38 -10.46 5.64
N ILE A 147 -3.32 -10.97 5.02
CA ILE A 147 -3.10 -12.42 4.92
C ILE A 147 -2.73 -13.04 6.27
N GLU A 148 -2.05 -12.31 7.15
CA GLU A 148 -1.79 -12.74 8.54
C GLU A 148 -3.10 -12.88 9.32
N ARG A 149 -4.01 -11.91 9.16
CA ARG A 149 -5.35 -11.99 9.75
C ARG A 149 -6.16 -13.17 9.23
N GLN A 150 -6.15 -13.38 7.92
CA GLN A 150 -6.84 -14.50 7.29
C GLN A 150 -6.28 -15.84 7.77
N HIS A 151 -4.96 -15.97 7.79
CA HIS A 151 -4.28 -17.16 8.30
C HIS A 151 -4.69 -17.45 9.76
N ARG A 152 -4.68 -16.42 10.62
CA ARG A 152 -5.04 -16.59 12.02
C ARG A 152 -6.49 -17.02 12.23
N HIS A 153 -7.44 -16.46 11.47
CA HIS A 153 -8.84 -16.94 11.52
C HIS A 153 -8.96 -18.41 11.10
N GLN A 154 -8.24 -18.82 10.06
CA GLN A 154 -8.22 -20.21 9.60
C GLN A 154 -7.59 -21.15 10.63
N SER A 155 -6.48 -20.76 11.27
CA SER A 155 -5.84 -21.56 12.32
C SER A 155 -6.75 -21.74 13.54
N ILE A 156 -7.42 -20.68 13.99
CA ILE A 156 -8.37 -20.75 15.11
C ILE A 156 -9.55 -21.65 14.74
N ALA A 157 -10.11 -21.49 13.53
CA ALA A 157 -11.21 -22.32 13.06
C ALA A 157 -10.82 -23.81 13.02
N ALA A 158 -9.62 -24.13 12.52
CA ALA A 158 -9.11 -25.51 12.47
C ALA A 158 -8.90 -26.13 13.86
N GLN A 159 -8.42 -25.35 14.83
CA GLN A 159 -8.28 -25.81 16.23
C GLN A 159 -9.63 -26.15 16.87
N VAL A 160 -10.70 -25.47 16.49
CA VAL A 160 -12.05 -25.74 17.00
C VAL A 160 -12.63 -27.03 16.39
N THR A 161 -12.28 -27.37 15.14
CA THR A 161 -12.80 -28.55 14.43
C THR A 161 -12.00 -29.83 14.64
N SER A 162 -10.78 -29.80 15.15
CA SER A 162 -10.03 -31.01 15.51
C SER A 162 -10.55 -31.60 16.83
N PRO A 163 -11.15 -32.82 16.85
CA PRO A 163 -11.48 -33.48 18.10
C PRO A 163 -10.20 -33.87 18.83
N ALA A 164 -10.19 -33.65 20.15
CA ALA A 164 -9.12 -34.08 21.06
C ALA A 164 -9.01 -35.61 21.13
#